data_AF-D1Q002-F1
#
_entry.id   AF-D1Q002-F1
#
_cell.length_a   1.000
_cell.length_b   1.000
_cell.length_c   1.000
_cell.angle_alpha   90.00
_cell.angle_beta   90.00
_cell.angle_gamma   90.00
#
_symmetry.space_group_name_H-M   'P 1'
#
loop_
_entity.id
_entity.type
_entity.pdbx_description
1 polymer ?
#
loop_
_entity_poly.entity_id
_entity_poly.type
_entity_poly.pdbx_seq_one_letter_code
_entity_poly.pdbx_strand_id
1 'polypeptide(L)'
;AVAQGFSHPEAESMASEVLHRGLHFSKYDTLVSVLENEFEKELPSPLPERLTPMLLKNKAVQSVFDKYELTDDFGATPEYEKLYTELTGTIVLLIEVNGLPTVGGENMT
;
A
#
# COMPACT_ATOMS: atom_id res chain seq x y z
N ALA A 1 4.62 -30.70 12.42
CA ALA A 1 6.07 -30.45 12.54
C ALA A 1 6.71 -31.25 13.69
N VAL A 2 6.56 -30.89 14.97
CA VAL A 2 7.25 -31.62 16.07
C VAL A 2 6.94 -33.13 16.10
N ALA A 3 5.67 -33.52 16.01
CA ALA A 3 5.27 -34.94 15.95
C ALA A 3 5.76 -35.68 14.68
N GLN A 4 6.23 -34.96 13.68
CA GLN A 4 6.79 -35.49 12.43
C GLN A 4 8.33 -35.49 12.44
N GLY A 5 8.97 -35.15 13.56
CA GLY A 5 10.42 -35.23 13.74
C GLY A 5 11.19 -33.93 13.49
N PHE A 6 10.52 -32.82 13.16
CA PHE A 6 11.17 -31.51 13.04
C PHE A 6 11.58 -30.97 14.41
N SER A 7 12.73 -30.31 14.47
CA SER A 7 13.18 -29.58 15.66
C SER A 7 12.21 -28.45 16.02
N HIS A 8 12.31 -27.94 17.26
CA HIS A 8 11.46 -26.84 17.70
C HIS A 8 11.61 -25.57 16.82
N PRO A 9 12.82 -25.11 16.48
CA PRO A 9 12.98 -23.96 15.58
C PRO A 9 12.41 -24.18 14.17
N GLU A 10 12.57 -25.39 13.60
CA GLU A 10 11.97 -25.71 12.29
C GLU A 10 10.44 -25.69 12.36
N ALA A 11 9.87 -26.27 13.42
CA ALA A 11 8.44 -26.26 13.65
C ALA A 11 7.89 -24.83 13.82
N GLU A 12 8.63 -23.97 14.51
CA GLU A 12 8.30 -22.55 14.68
C GLU A 12 8.36 -21.78 13.34
N SER A 13 9.41 -21.99 12.53
CA SER A 13 9.51 -21.38 11.20
C SER A 13 8.33 -21.77 10.30
N MET A 14 7.99 -23.05 10.26
CA MET A 14 6.83 -23.53 9.50
C MET A 14 5.51 -22.93 10.00
N ALA A 15 5.36 -22.78 11.32
CA ALA A 15 4.18 -22.15 11.90
C ALA A 15 4.11 -20.66 11.53
N SER A 16 5.26 -19.96 11.51
CA SER A 16 5.36 -18.57 11.10
C SER A 16 5.01 -18.37 9.63
N GLU A 17 5.47 -19.25 8.74
CA GLU A 17 5.08 -19.23 7.31
C GLU A 17 3.57 -19.42 7.13
N VAL A 18 2.96 -20.30 7.93
CA VAL A 18 1.50 -20.48 7.90
C VAL A 18 0.78 -19.26 8.46
N LEU A 19 1.30 -18.63 9.51
CA LEU A 19 0.70 -17.46 10.15
C LEU A 19 0.65 -16.24 9.22
N HIS A 20 1.68 -16.05 8.39
CA HIS A 20 1.80 -14.89 7.50
C HIS A 20 1.29 -15.14 6.07
N ARG A 21 0.84 -16.35 5.75
CA ARG A 21 0.35 -16.70 4.41
C ARG A 21 -0.85 -15.84 4.00
N GLY A 22 -0.76 -15.24 2.83
CA GLY A 22 -1.76 -14.32 2.28
C GLY A 22 -1.73 -12.92 2.91
N LEU A 23 -0.76 -12.63 3.77
CA LEU A 23 -0.63 -11.37 4.51
C LEU A 23 0.68 -10.63 4.20
N HIS A 24 1.53 -11.15 3.31
CA HIS A 24 2.81 -10.50 3.00
C HIS A 24 2.64 -9.19 2.23
N PHE A 25 1.65 -9.11 1.33
CA PHE A 25 1.32 -7.87 0.65
C PHE A 25 0.38 -7.01 1.48
N SER A 26 0.82 -5.79 1.81
CA SER A 26 0.08 -4.85 2.65
C SER A 26 -0.39 -3.64 1.85
N LYS A 27 -1.69 -3.56 1.58
CA LYS A 27 -2.32 -2.37 0.95
C LYS A 27 -2.06 -1.10 1.75
N TYR A 28 -2.01 -1.22 3.09
CA TYR A 28 -1.73 -0.10 3.97
C TYR A 28 -0.31 0.42 3.76
N ASP A 29 0.69 -0.47 3.84
CA ASP A 29 2.09 -0.06 3.71
C ASP A 29 2.38 0.49 2.31
N THR A 30 1.77 -0.09 1.27
CA THR A 30 1.87 0.46 -0.11
C THR A 30 1.34 1.89 -0.19
N LEU A 31 0.18 2.20 0.39
CA LEU A 31 -0.36 3.56 0.38
C LEU A 31 0.50 4.53 1.21
N VAL A 32 1.00 4.10 2.37
CA VAL A 32 1.93 4.91 3.17
C VAL A 32 3.18 5.23 2.34
N SER A 33 3.80 4.23 1.70
CA SER A 33 4.96 4.43 0.84
C SER A 33 4.69 5.37 -0.33
N VAL A 34 3.54 5.23 -1.01
CA VAL A 34 3.15 6.16 -2.09
C VAL A 34 3.06 7.59 -1.57
N LEU A 35 2.40 7.80 -0.42
CA LEU A 35 2.23 9.14 0.17
C LEU A 35 3.57 9.74 0.62
N GLU A 36 4.42 8.95 1.26
CA GLU A 36 5.74 9.39 1.73
C GLU A 36 6.69 9.71 0.59
N ASN A 37 6.72 8.90 -0.47
CA ASN A 37 7.68 9.06 -1.55
C ASN A 37 7.24 10.10 -2.59
N GLU A 38 5.94 10.13 -2.93
CA GLU A 38 5.44 10.94 -4.04
C GLU A 38 4.82 12.26 -3.60
N PHE A 39 4.39 12.36 -2.34
CA PHE A 39 3.63 13.49 -1.82
C PHE A 39 4.23 14.08 -0.54
N GLU A 40 5.52 13.87 -0.26
CA GLU A 40 6.18 14.35 0.97
C GLU A 40 5.98 15.86 1.19
N LYS A 41 5.99 16.66 0.12
CA LYS A 41 5.89 18.12 0.21
C LYS A 41 4.48 18.60 0.49
N GLU A 42 3.49 17.96 -0.13
CA GLU A 42 2.07 18.25 0.02
C GLU A 42 1.49 17.67 1.31
N LEU A 43 1.92 16.46 1.67
CA LEU A 43 1.41 15.63 2.75
C LEU A 43 2.57 15.10 3.62
N PRO A 44 3.32 15.98 4.30
CA PRO A 44 4.45 15.55 5.14
C PRO A 44 3.97 14.72 6.33
N SER A 45 4.88 13.93 6.91
CA SER A 45 4.64 13.20 8.16
C SER A 45 4.07 14.12 9.25
N PRO A 46 3.04 13.69 10.01
CA PRO A 46 2.49 12.33 10.10
C PRO A 46 1.20 12.13 9.27
N LEU A 47 1.04 12.86 8.16
CA LEU A 47 -0.17 12.76 7.33
C LEU A 47 -0.29 11.42 6.58
N PRO A 48 0.78 10.81 6.02
CA PRO A 48 0.68 9.52 5.33
C PRO A 48 -0.03 8.44 6.15
N GLU A 49 0.37 8.26 7.41
CA GLU A 49 -0.19 7.25 8.31
C GLU A 49 -1.60 7.61 8.77
N ARG A 50 -1.90 8.90 8.95
CA ARG A 50 -3.23 9.38 9.36
C ARG A 50 -4.27 9.27 8.25
N LEU A 51 -3.87 9.49 7.00
CA LEU A 51 -4.77 9.51 5.84
C LEU A 51 -4.97 8.12 5.23
N THR A 52 -3.99 7.22 5.34
CA THR A 52 -4.06 5.87 4.77
C THR A 52 -5.33 5.10 5.17
N PRO A 53 -5.80 5.08 6.43
CA PRO A 53 -7.05 4.40 6.79
C PRO A 53 -8.29 4.96 6.09
N MET A 54 -8.29 6.25 5.75
CA MET A 54 -9.37 6.87 4.98
C MET A 54 -9.26 6.53 3.49
N LEU A 55 -8.04 6.55 2.93
CA LEU A 55 -7.78 6.19 1.53
C LEU A 55 -8.10 4.71 1.25
N LEU A 56 -7.81 3.80 2.19
CA LEU A 56 -8.21 2.38 2.08
C LEU A 56 -9.73 2.18 1.96
N LYS A 57 -10.52 3.12 2.47
CA LYS A 57 -11.99 3.12 2.38
C LYS A 57 -12.52 3.88 1.16
N ASN A 58 -11.66 4.63 0.47
CA ASN A 58 -12.04 5.41 -0.70
C ASN A 58 -12.33 4.49 -1.89
N LYS A 59 -13.44 4.74 -2.61
CA LYS A 59 -13.90 3.88 -3.70
C LYS A 59 -13.00 3.89 -4.93
N ALA A 60 -12.34 5.01 -5.25
CA ALA A 60 -11.39 5.07 -6.35
C ALA A 60 -10.15 4.24 -6.04
N VAL A 61 -9.61 4.37 -4.81
CA VAL A 61 -8.46 3.59 -4.34
C VAL A 61 -8.78 2.09 -4.28
N GLN A 62 -9.96 1.71 -3.76
CA GLN A 62 -10.42 0.31 -3.78
C GLN A 62 -10.48 -0.24 -5.21
N SER A 63 -11.06 0.53 -6.13
CA SER A 63 -11.19 0.15 -7.55
C SER A 63 -9.82 -0.08 -8.22
N VAL A 64 -8.78 0.65 -7.82
CA VAL A 64 -7.41 0.37 -8.29
C VAL A 64 -6.91 -0.97 -7.77
N PHE A 65 -6.96 -1.20 -6.46
CA PHE A 65 -6.52 -2.48 -5.88
C PHE A 65 -7.29 -3.69 -6.44
N ASP A 66 -8.59 -3.54 -6.73
CA ASP A 66 -9.44 -4.64 -7.23
C ASP A 66 -9.06 -5.12 -8.64
N LYS A 67 -8.21 -4.37 -9.37
CA LYS A 67 -7.67 -4.79 -10.68
C LYS A 67 -6.53 -5.81 -10.58
N TYR A 68 -5.98 -6.01 -9.39
CA TYR A 68 -4.77 -6.81 -9.17
C TYR A 68 -5.04 -8.01 -8.28
N GLU A 69 -4.40 -9.13 -8.60
CA GLU A 69 -4.34 -10.30 -7.73
C GLU A 69 -3.16 -10.15 -6.77
N LEU A 70 -3.43 -9.67 -5.55
CA LEU A 70 -2.40 -9.31 -4.56
C LEU A 70 -1.94 -10.54 -3.77
N THR A 71 -1.10 -11.36 -4.39
CA THR A 71 -0.45 -12.52 -3.77
C THR A 71 0.69 -12.11 -2.82
N ASP A 72 1.21 -13.06 -2.04
CA ASP A 72 2.30 -12.80 -1.08
C ASP A 72 3.59 -12.27 -1.73
N ASP A 73 3.86 -12.70 -2.97
CA ASP A 73 5.00 -12.29 -3.78
C ASP A 73 4.71 -11.08 -4.69
N PHE A 74 3.49 -10.52 -4.65
CA PHE A 74 3.05 -9.46 -5.55
C PHE A 74 4.02 -8.27 -5.58
N GLY A 75 4.56 -7.87 -4.42
CA GLY A 75 5.51 -6.75 -4.32
C GLY A 75 6.82 -6.96 -5.09
N ALA A 76 7.17 -8.19 -5.46
CA ALA A 76 8.34 -8.51 -6.27
C ALA A 76 8.01 -8.67 -7.77
N THR A 77 6.75 -8.49 -8.16
CA THR A 77 6.29 -8.63 -9.55
C THR A 77 6.38 -7.30 -10.31
N PRO A 78 6.51 -7.31 -11.65
CA PRO A 78 6.40 -6.09 -12.46
C PRO A 78 5.04 -5.37 -12.35
N GLU A 79 3.98 -6.09 -11.96
CA GLU A 79 2.64 -5.55 -11.76
C GLU A 79 2.57 -4.58 -10.57
N TYR A 80 3.48 -4.71 -9.60
CA TYR A 80 3.59 -3.79 -8.47
C TYR A 80 3.82 -2.34 -8.94
N GLU A 81 4.72 -2.11 -9.89
CA GLU A 81 5.01 -0.77 -10.42
C GLU A 81 3.79 -0.15 -11.11
N LYS A 82 2.96 -0.97 -11.76
CA LYS A 82 1.70 -0.51 -12.35
C LYS A 82 0.71 -0.10 -11.26
N LEU A 83 0.55 -0.94 -10.22
CA LEU A 83 -0.30 -0.62 -9.07
C LEU A 83 0.14 0.68 -8.41
N TYR A 84 1.44 0.81 -8.14
CA TYR A 84 2.03 1.99 -7.52
C TYR A 84 1.73 3.25 -8.35
N THR A 85 1.99 3.20 -9.66
CA THR A 85 1.71 4.32 -10.58
C THR A 85 0.22 4.69 -10.61
N GLU A 86 -0.68 3.71 -10.67
CA GLU A 86 -2.13 3.96 -10.69
C GLU A 86 -2.63 4.55 -9.35
N LEU A 87 -2.08 4.10 -8.22
CA LEU A 87 -2.39 4.67 -6.91
C LEU A 87 -1.93 6.13 -6.82
N THR A 88 -0.69 6.42 -7.24
CA THR A 88 -0.16 7.79 -7.29
C THR A 88 -1.08 8.70 -8.12
N GLY A 89 -1.41 8.30 -9.35
CA GLY A 89 -2.32 9.08 -10.21
C GLY A 89 -3.72 9.26 -9.61
N THR A 90 -4.25 8.23 -8.95
CA THR A 90 -5.54 8.32 -8.27
C THR A 90 -5.51 9.30 -7.10
N ILE A 91 -4.42 9.32 -6.33
CA ILE A 91 -4.23 10.24 -5.21
C ILE A 91 -4.09 11.69 -5.69
N VAL A 92 -3.36 11.93 -6.80
CA VAL A 92 -3.29 13.26 -7.44
C VAL A 92 -4.70 13.79 -7.71
N LEU A 93 -5.54 13.00 -8.39
CA LEU A 93 -6.91 13.41 -8.71
C LEU A 93 -7.76 13.66 -7.46
N LEU A 94 -7.58 12.87 -6.40
CA LEU A 94 -8.28 13.07 -5.13
C LEU A 94 -7.86 14.37 -4.44
N ILE A 95 -6.58 14.73 -4.49
CA ILE A 95 -6.05 15.97 -3.92
C ILE A 95 -6.62 17.18 -4.68
N GLU A 96 -6.62 17.13 -6.02
CA GLU A 96 -7.18 18.18 -6.89
C GLU A 96 -8.67 18.41 -6.63
N VAL A 97 -9.48 17.35 -6.57
CA VAL A 97 -10.93 17.45 -6.32
C VAL A 97 -11.24 18.04 -4.94
N ASN A 98 -10.38 17.80 -3.94
CA ASN A 98 -10.57 18.31 -2.59
C ASN A 98 -9.92 19.70 -2.36
N GLY A 99 -9.30 20.29 -3.38
CA GLY A 99 -8.68 21.61 -3.31
C GLY A 99 -7.47 21.68 -2.37
N LEU A 100 -6.74 20.58 -2.21
CA LEU A 100 -5.48 20.59 -1.47
C LEU A 100 -4.37 21.17 -2.36
N PRO A 101 -3.52 22.07 -1.84
CA PRO A 101 -2.44 22.66 -2.62
C PRO A 101 -1.45 21.58 -3.08
N THR A 102 -1.26 21.47 -4.40
CA THR A 102 -0.23 20.61 -5.02
C THR A 102 0.98 21.46 -5.39
N VAL A 103 2.21 20.91 -5.31
CA VAL A 103 3.45 21.67 -5.60
C VAL A 103 3.57 22.07 -7.08
N GLY A 104 2.69 21.56 -7.96
CA GLY A 104 2.57 21.96 -9.37
C GLY A 104 1.33 22.80 -9.70
N GLY A 105 0.44 23.05 -8.75
CA GLY A 105 -0.75 23.87 -8.95
C GLY A 105 -0.46 25.32 -8.59
N GLU A 106 -0.12 26.14 -9.60
CA GLU A 106 -0.35 27.56 -9.47
C GLU A 106 -1.82 27.75 -9.06
N ASN A 107 -2.04 28.40 -7.91
CA ASN A 107 -3.37 28.82 -7.48
C ASN A 107 -4.03 29.61 -8.63
N MET A 108 -4.86 28.96 -9.43
CA MET A 108 -5.75 29.66 -10.35
C MET A 108 -6.88 30.24 -9.51
N THR A 109 -6.67 31.52 -9.19
CA THR A 109 -7.57 32.54 -8.65
C THR A 109 -9.06 32.23 -8.65
#